data_AF-A0A7K3RVJ0-F1
#
_entry.id   AF-A0A7K3RVJ0-F1
#
_cell.length_a   1.000
_cell.length_b   1.000
_cell.length_c   1.000
_cell.angle_alpha   90.00
_cell.angle_beta   90.00
_cell.angle_gamma   90.00
#
_symmetry.space_group_name_H-M   'P 1'
#
loop_
_entity.id
_entity.type
_entity.pdbx_description
1 polymer ?
#
loop_
_entity_poly.entity_id
_entity_poly.type
_entity_poly.pdbx_seq_one_letter_code
_entity_poly.pdbx_strand_id
1 'polypeptide(L)'
;EPAPVELLRSVAGLGGPETRRALAAALREGVLHGPFRDGGYAFPYGLARRAAYEAVAEPERPVLHLRAARALARHTSPYPLAGMAGHYR
;
A
#
# COMPACT_ATOMS: atom_id res chain seq x y z
N GLU A 1 -8.31 2.31 4.03
CA GLU A 1 -7.72 3.28 4.96
C GLU A 1 -6.50 3.92 4.29
N PRO A 2 -6.21 5.20 4.56
CA PRO A 2 -4.99 5.85 4.05
C PRO A 2 -3.73 5.20 4.62
N ALA A 3 -2.75 4.90 3.76
CA ALA A 3 -1.46 4.35 4.12
C ALA A 3 -0.35 5.41 3.96
N PRO A 4 0.55 5.57 4.96
CA PRO A 4 1.66 6.50 4.84
C PRO A 4 2.68 6.05 3.78
N VAL A 5 3.42 7.00 3.20
CA VAL A 5 4.43 6.73 2.15
C VAL A 5 5.47 5.71 2.58
N GLU A 6 5.89 5.71 3.85
CA GLU A 6 6.87 4.77 4.38
C GLU A 6 6.36 3.33 4.38
N LEU A 7 5.07 3.13 4.67
CA LEU A 7 4.43 1.82 4.58
C LEU A 7 4.37 1.36 3.12
N LEU A 8 3.91 2.22 2.21
CA LEU A 8 3.85 1.91 0.77
C LEU A 8 5.22 1.55 0.20
N ARG A 9 6.27 2.30 0.56
CA ARG A 9 7.66 2.02 0.20
C ARG A 9 8.09 0.65 0.69
N SER A 10 7.84 0.33 1.96
CA SER A 10 8.24 -0.94 2.56
C SER A 10 7.54 -2.13 1.91
N VAL A 11 6.30 -1.99 1.46
CA VAL A 11 5.56 -3.06 0.77
C VAL A 11 6.04 -3.22 -0.67
N ALA A 12 6.18 -2.12 -1.39
CA ALA A 12 6.62 -2.12 -2.78
C ALA A 12 8.09 -2.58 -2.94
N GLY A 13 8.90 -2.50 -1.87
CA GLY A 13 10.32 -2.85 -1.93
C GLY A 13 11.12 -1.86 -2.78
N LEU A 14 10.66 -0.62 -2.89
CA LEU A 14 11.24 0.41 -3.74
C LEU A 14 12.19 1.32 -2.96
N GLY A 15 13.19 1.85 -3.67
CA GLY A 15 14.01 2.96 -3.17
C GLY A 15 13.22 4.26 -3.07
N GLY A 16 13.79 5.28 -2.43
CA GLY A 16 13.15 6.59 -2.26
C GLY A 16 12.77 7.27 -3.58
N PRO A 17 13.70 7.41 -4.56
CA PRO A 17 13.39 7.99 -5.86
C PRO A 17 12.32 7.21 -6.63
N GLU A 18 12.39 5.88 -6.63
CA GLU A 18 11.43 4.99 -7.30
C GLU A 18 10.04 5.13 -6.68
N THR A 19 9.97 5.19 -5.35
CA THR A 19 8.72 5.39 -4.60
C THR A 19 8.05 6.70 -4.97
N ARG A 20 8.82 7.80 -5.04
CA ARG A 20 8.27 9.11 -5.45
C ARG A 20 7.72 9.09 -6.88
N ARG A 21 8.46 8.47 -7.81
CA ARG A 21 8.00 8.33 -9.21
C ARG A 21 6.72 7.49 -9.30
N ALA A 22 6.66 6.36 -8.59
CA ALA A 22 5.49 5.49 -8.56
C ALA A 22 4.25 6.19 -7.95
N LEU A 23 4.43 6.91 -6.85
CA LEU A 23 3.35 7.69 -6.23
C LEU A 23 2.84 8.81 -7.14
N ALA A 24 3.74 9.58 -7.76
CA ALA A 24 3.36 10.63 -8.70
C ALA A 24 2.58 10.06 -9.89
N ALA A 25 2.99 8.91 -10.44
CA ALA A 25 2.25 8.23 -11.49
C ALA A 25 0.86 7.79 -10.99
N ALA A 26 0.78 7.11 -9.85
CA ALA A 26 -0.49 6.63 -9.31
C ALA A 26 -1.49 7.76 -8.99
N LEU A 27 -1.02 8.93 -8.56
CA LEU A 27 -1.83 10.13 -8.37
C LEU A 27 -2.29 10.72 -9.71
N ARG A 28 -1.38 10.83 -10.69
CA ARG A 28 -1.70 11.36 -12.03
C ARG A 28 -2.74 10.50 -12.76
N GLU A 29 -2.63 9.19 -12.65
CA GLU A 29 -3.57 8.23 -13.26
C GLU A 29 -4.85 8.04 -12.42
N GLY A 30 -5.01 8.75 -11.29
CA GLY A 30 -6.20 8.66 -10.44
C GLY A 30 -6.39 7.32 -9.71
N VAL A 31 -5.36 6.48 -9.65
CA VAL A 31 -5.37 5.20 -8.92
C VAL A 31 -5.31 5.44 -7.42
N LEU A 32 -4.57 6.46 -6.98
CA LEU A 32 -4.48 6.89 -5.58
C LEU A 32 -5.00 8.31 -5.40
N HIS A 33 -5.43 8.61 -4.18
CA HIS A 33 -5.85 9.93 -3.73
C HIS A 33 -5.17 10.28 -2.39
N GLY A 34 -4.93 11.56 -2.16
CA GLY A 34 -4.21 12.10 -1.00
C GLY A 34 -3.29 13.27 -1.38
N PRO A 35 -2.46 13.75 -0.44
CA PRO A 35 -2.36 13.29 0.94
C PRO A 35 -3.60 13.69 1.77
N PHE A 36 -4.06 12.78 2.63
CA PHE A 36 -5.00 13.10 3.71
C PHE A 36 -4.27 13.77 4.89
N ARG A 37 -4.98 14.17 5.96
CA ARG A 37 -4.43 14.96 7.08
C ARG A 37 -3.15 14.38 7.71
N ASP A 38 -2.92 13.07 7.63
CA ASP A 38 -1.75 12.37 8.18
C ASP A 38 -0.70 11.99 7.11
N GLY A 39 -0.75 12.58 5.92
CA GLY A 39 0.18 12.27 4.82
C GLY A 39 -0.05 10.91 4.15
N GLY A 40 -1.17 10.27 4.45
CA GLY A 40 -1.56 8.97 3.89
C GLY A 40 -2.19 9.07 2.51
N TYR A 41 -2.10 7.96 1.76
CA TYR A 41 -2.70 7.78 0.44
C TYR A 41 -3.66 6.59 0.44
N ALA A 42 -4.77 6.70 -0.27
CA ALA A 42 -5.76 5.63 -0.38
C ALA A 42 -6.23 5.47 -1.82
N PHE A 43 -6.83 4.31 -2.14
CA PHE A 43 -7.63 4.18 -3.35
C PHE A 43 -8.90 5.05 -3.22
N PRO A 44 -9.25 5.86 -4.24
CA PRO A 44 -10.43 6.72 -4.18
C PRO A 44 -11.75 5.93 -4.18
N TYR A 45 -11.76 4.73 -4.75
CA TYR A 45 -12.96 3.88 -4.83
C TYR A 45 -12.58 2.39 -4.86
N GLY A 46 -13.55 1.52 -4.53
CA GLY A 46 -13.34 0.07 -4.47
C GLY A 46 -12.87 -0.56 -5.78
N LEU A 47 -13.30 -0.01 -6.93
CA LEU A 47 -12.88 -0.47 -8.25
C LEU A 47 -11.38 -0.24 -8.52
N ALA A 48 -10.81 0.91 -8.12
CA ALA A 48 -9.37 1.18 -8.27
C ALA A 48 -8.54 0.19 -7.44
N ARG A 49 -8.99 -0.10 -6.21
CA ARG A 49 -8.38 -1.13 -5.36
C ARG A 49 -8.43 -2.50 -6.02
N ARG A 50 -9.58 -2.88 -6.58
CA ARG A 50 -9.75 -4.17 -7.26
C ARG A 50 -8.87 -4.28 -8.50
N ALA A 51 -8.87 -3.27 -9.36
CA ALA A 51 -8.04 -3.22 -10.56
C ALA A 51 -6.55 -3.31 -10.23
N ALA A 52 -6.08 -2.56 -9.23
CA ALA A 52 -4.70 -2.63 -8.77
C ALA A 52 -4.33 -4.01 -8.23
N TYR A 53 -5.22 -4.65 -7.47
CA TYR A 53 -5.01 -6.01 -6.96
C TYR A 53 -4.98 -7.06 -8.07
N GLU A 54 -5.91 -6.97 -9.03
CA GLU A 54 -6.00 -7.89 -10.17
C GLU A 54 -4.82 -7.75 -11.12
N ALA A 55 -4.25 -6.55 -11.27
CA ALA A 55 -3.06 -6.29 -12.09
C ALA A 55 -1.77 -6.90 -11.53
N VAL A 56 -1.72 -7.23 -10.23
CA VAL A 56 -0.59 -7.95 -9.65
C VAL A 56 -0.65 -9.42 -10.06
N ALA A 57 0.43 -9.92 -10.67
CA ALA A 57 0.59 -11.33 -11.01
C ALA A 57 0.39 -12.21 -9.77
N GLU A 58 -0.34 -13.32 -9.92
CA GLU A 58 -0.72 -14.19 -8.81
C GLU A 58 0.46 -14.61 -7.91
N PRO A 59 1.64 -15.00 -8.44
CA PRO A 59 2.79 -15.38 -7.62
C PRO A 59 3.36 -14.25 -6.75
N GLU A 60 3.18 -12.99 -7.16
CA GLU A 60 3.68 -11.82 -6.43
C GLU A 60 2.76 -11.40 -5.27
N ARG A 61 1.48 -11.79 -5.32
CA ARG A 61 0.49 -11.42 -4.30
C ARG A 61 0.89 -11.90 -2.89
N PRO A 62 1.22 -13.18 -2.63
CA PRO A 62 1.60 -13.62 -1.29
C PRO A 62 2.86 -12.91 -0.78
N VAL A 63 3.80 -12.56 -1.66
CA VAL A 63 5.01 -11.80 -1.31
C VAL A 63 4.65 -10.39 -0.83
N LEU A 64 3.77 -9.69 -1.56
CA LEU A 64 3.31 -8.35 -1.17
C LEU A 64 2.48 -8.38 0.11
N HIS A 65 1.63 -9.39 0.30
CA HIS A 65 0.88 -9.59 1.54
C HIS A 65 1.82 -9.79 2.74
N LEU A 66 2.83 -10.66 2.63
CA LEU A 66 3.82 -10.86 3.68
C LEU A 66 4.61 -9.57 4.01
N ARG A 67 5.00 -8.80 2.98
CA ARG A 67 5.67 -7.51 3.18
C ARG A 67 4.76 -6.51 3.88
N ALA A 68 3.48 -6.45 3.53
CA ALA A 68 2.48 -5.61 4.19
C ALA A 68 2.31 -5.96 5.67
N ALA A 69 2.13 -7.25 5.98
CA ALA A 69 2.04 -7.72 7.37
C ALA A 69 3.30 -7.33 8.17
N ARG A 70 4.50 -7.56 7.62
CA ARG A 70 5.76 -7.22 8.27
C ARG A 70 5.95 -5.70 8.43
N ALA A 71 5.52 -4.90 7.47
CA ALA A 71 5.65 -3.45 7.53
C ALA A 71 4.68 -2.85 8.56
N LEU A 72 3.44 -3.33 8.62
CA LEU A 72 2.48 -2.96 9.67
C LEU A 72 3.00 -3.30 11.07
N ALA A 73 3.65 -4.47 11.23
CA ALA A 73 4.27 -4.86 12.51
C ALA A 73 5.37 -3.89 12.96
N ARG A 74 6.08 -3.26 12.02
CA ARG A 74 7.21 -2.36 12.32
C ARG A 74 6.80 -0.91 12.52
N HIS A 75 5.73 -0.45 11.87
CA HIS A 75 5.44 0.97 11.73
C HIS A 75 4.16 1.43 12.45
N THR A 76 3.45 0.55 13.15
CA THR A 76 2.17 0.91 13.78
C THR A 76 2.09 0.42 15.22
N SER A 77 1.84 1.36 16.14
CA SER A 77 1.47 1.12 17.53
C SER A 77 0.18 1.91 17.84
N PRO A 78 -0.88 1.29 18.39
CA PRO A 78 -1.01 -0.14 18.70
C PRO A 78 -1.11 -1.03 17.45
N TYR A 79 -0.78 -2.32 17.58
CA TYR A 79 -0.77 -3.27 16.46
C TYR A 79 -2.16 -3.37 15.80
N PRO A 80 -2.29 -3.09 14.49
CA PRO A 80 -3.56 -3.17 13.80
C PRO A 80 -3.89 -4.62 13.42
N LEU A 81 -4.19 -5.46 14.43
CA LEU A 81 -4.39 -6.91 14.27
C LEU A 81 -5.42 -7.26 13.18
N ALA A 82 -6.50 -6.48 13.07
CA ALA A 82 -7.52 -6.66 12.03
C ALA A 82 -6.97 -6.42 10.60
N GLY A 83 -6.12 -5.40 10.44
CA GLY A 83 -5.45 -5.11 9.16
C GLY A 83 -4.42 -6.18 8.79
N MET A 84 -3.69 -6.71 9.78
CA MET A 84 -2.70 -7.77 9.56
C MET A 84 -3.33 -9.12 9.18
N ALA A 85 -4.48 -9.47 9.76
CA ALA A 85 -5.17 -10.73 9.48
C ALA A 85 -5.56 -10.89 7.99
N GLY A 86 -5.85 -9.78 7.30
CA GLY A 86 -6.10 -9.77 5.86
C GLY A 86 -4.86 -10.01 5.00
N HIS A 87 -3.66 -9.97 5.58
CA HIS A 87 -2.38 -10.15 4.91
C HIS A 87 -1.68 -11.49 5.22
N TYR A 88 -2.23 -12.32 6.11
CA TYR A 88 -1.72 -13.67 6.41
C TYR A 88 -2.55 -14.80 5.75
N ARG A 89 -3.43 -14.46 4.81
CA ARG A 89 -4.22 -15.41 4.02
C ARG A 89 -3.60 -15.56 2.63
#